data_AF-A0A973UMH1-F1
#
_entry.id   AF-A0A973UMH1-F1
#
_cell.length_a   1.000
_cell.length_b   1.000
_cell.length_c   1.000
_cell.angle_alpha   90.00
_cell.angle_beta   90.00
_cell.angle_gamma   90.00
#
_symmetry.space_group_name_H-M   'P 1'
#
loop_
_entity.id
_entity.type
_entity.pdbx_description
1 polymer ?
#
loop_
_entity_poly.entity_id
_entity_poly.type
_entity_poly.pdbx_seq_one_letter_code
_entity_poly.pdbx_strand_id
1 'polypeptide(L)'
;MRRTRILTAVLALAAGLLAGTPSALAANVSPNVSISADSYTWKNARIDGGGFVPGIVFNRKEKNLAYARTDIGGAYRWQESSRTWTPLLDSVGWEDWGHTGVVSLASDSVDPDKVYAAVGTYTNSWDPGNGAVLRSADRGASWRKADLPFKLGGNMPGRGMGERLAVDPNRSSVLYLGAPSGKGLWRSTDSGVTWSQVANFPNVGNYVQDPSDTSGYASDNQGIVWVTFDESTGTAGNATKTIYVGVADKDNAVYRSTDAGATWSRVAGQP
;
A
#
# COMPACT_ATOMS: atom_id res chain seq x y z
N MET A 1 -86.45 -6.92 59.62
CA MET A 1 -86.29 -7.85 60.76
C MET A 1 -84.89 -7.69 61.33
N ARG A 2 -84.81 -7.37 62.63
CA ARG A 2 -83.63 -7.34 63.53
C ARG A 2 -82.41 -6.49 63.12
N ARG A 3 -81.77 -5.68 63.96
CA ARG A 3 -82.05 -5.01 65.24
C ARG A 3 -80.70 -4.36 65.61
N THR A 4 -80.69 -3.08 66.01
CA THR A 4 -79.84 -2.45 67.08
C THR A 4 -78.31 -2.66 67.08
N ARG A 5 -77.43 -1.76 67.52
CA ARG A 5 -77.36 -0.36 67.99
C ARG A 5 -75.90 -0.22 68.54
N ILE A 6 -75.44 1.02 68.79
CA ILE A 6 -74.36 1.44 69.74
C ILE A 6 -72.91 1.16 69.28
N LEU A 7 -71.89 1.99 69.49
CA LEU A 7 -71.67 3.43 69.73
C LEU A 7 -70.13 3.59 69.91
N THR A 8 -69.57 4.65 69.34
CA THR A 8 -68.38 5.42 69.76
C THR A 8 -66.94 4.86 69.74
N ALA A 9 -66.07 5.76 69.24
CA ALA A 9 -64.69 6.11 69.65
C ALA A 9 -63.53 5.45 68.89
N VAL A 10 -62.40 6.06 68.53
CA VAL A 10 -61.82 7.44 68.48
C VAL A 10 -60.35 7.26 68.00
N LEU A 11 -59.74 8.28 67.35
CA LEU A 11 -58.29 8.45 67.05
C LEU A 11 -57.65 7.42 66.06
N ALA A 12 -56.58 7.65 65.30
CA ALA A 12 -55.70 8.79 64.99
C ALA A 12 -54.81 8.41 63.78
N LEU A 13 -54.47 9.41 62.96
CA LEU A 13 -53.14 9.77 62.44
C LEU A 13 -52.17 8.67 61.91
N ALA A 14 -51.82 8.75 60.62
CA ALA A 14 -50.44 9.05 60.15
C ALA A 14 -50.32 8.86 58.62
N ALA A 15 -49.92 9.92 57.92
CA ALA A 15 -49.48 9.86 56.53
C ALA A 15 -48.06 9.29 56.45
N GLY A 16 -47.86 8.25 55.64
CA GLY A 16 -46.55 7.74 55.26
C GLY A 16 -46.37 7.85 53.75
N LEU A 17 -45.57 8.82 53.31
CA LEU A 17 -45.08 8.90 51.93
C LEU A 17 -44.13 7.71 51.66
N LEU A 18 -44.48 6.86 50.70
CA LEU A 18 -43.53 5.91 50.10
C LEU A 18 -42.74 6.63 49.01
N ALA A 19 -41.57 7.16 49.37
CA ALA A 19 -40.54 7.54 48.40
C ALA A 19 -39.76 6.27 48.01
N GLY A 20 -40.06 5.71 46.85
CA GLY A 20 -39.26 4.63 46.26
C GLY A 20 -37.92 5.16 45.77
N THR A 21 -36.82 4.62 46.27
CA THR A 21 -35.48 4.82 45.70
C THR A 21 -35.35 4.00 44.40
N PRO A 22 -34.80 4.54 43.31
CA PRO A 22 -34.52 3.74 42.13
C PRO A 22 -33.38 2.75 42.44
N SER A 23 -33.56 1.48 42.06
CA SER A 23 -32.50 0.48 42.12
C SER A 23 -31.32 0.92 41.27
N ALA A 24 -30.16 1.13 41.89
CA ALA A 24 -28.91 1.32 41.18
C ALA A 24 -28.62 0.04 40.38
N LEU A 25 -28.73 0.10 39.05
CA LEU A 25 -28.19 -0.92 38.17
C LEU A 25 -26.67 -0.94 38.40
N ALA A 26 -26.18 -1.97 39.08
CA ALA A 26 -24.76 -2.23 39.16
C ALA A 26 -24.24 -2.42 37.74
N ALA A 27 -23.46 -1.46 37.25
CA ALA A 27 -22.70 -1.63 36.03
C ALA A 27 -21.74 -2.80 36.28
N ASN A 28 -21.96 -3.93 35.59
CA ASN A 28 -20.98 -4.99 35.50
C ASN A 28 -19.77 -4.44 34.73
N VAL A 29 -18.87 -3.78 35.44
CA VAL A 29 -17.53 -3.48 34.94
C VAL A 29 -16.75 -4.79 35.02
N SER A 30 -16.87 -5.61 33.99
CA SER A 30 -15.89 -6.69 33.79
C SER A 30 -14.52 -6.03 33.67
N PRO A 31 -13.54 -6.36 34.50
CA PRO A 31 -12.20 -5.82 34.33
C PRO A 31 -11.69 -6.26 32.96
N ASN A 32 -11.32 -5.30 32.11
CA ASN A 32 -10.53 -5.58 30.92
C ASN A 32 -9.20 -6.13 31.41
N VAL A 33 -9.06 -7.45 31.43
CA VAL A 33 -7.79 -8.12 31.71
C VAL A 33 -6.89 -7.87 30.51
N SER A 34 -5.99 -6.90 30.62
CA SER A 34 -4.88 -6.76 29.69
C SER A 34 -3.88 -7.88 29.99
N ILE A 35 -3.94 -8.95 29.23
CA ILE A 35 -2.91 -10.00 29.28
C ILE A 35 -1.66 -9.39 28.64
N SER A 36 -0.59 -9.22 29.41
CA SER A 36 0.71 -8.89 28.81
C SER A 36 1.10 -10.08 27.93
N ALA A 37 1.38 -9.84 26.66
CA ALA A 37 1.98 -10.87 25.82
C ALA A 37 3.36 -11.22 26.39
N ASP A 38 3.66 -12.51 26.46
CA ASP A 38 5.02 -12.98 26.75
C ASP A 38 5.98 -12.47 25.68
N SER A 39 7.22 -12.17 26.07
CA SER A 39 8.27 -11.76 25.14
C SER A 39 8.87 -12.97 24.41
N TYR A 40 8.97 -12.89 23.09
CA TYR A 40 9.55 -13.93 22.23
C TYR A 40 10.66 -13.37 21.34
N THR A 41 11.59 -14.24 20.95
CA THR A 41 12.57 -13.97 19.90
C THR A 41 12.28 -14.86 18.71
N TRP A 42 12.05 -14.25 17.54
CA TRP A 42 11.77 -14.94 16.29
C TRP A 42 12.98 -14.95 15.37
N LYS A 43 13.21 -16.07 14.68
CA LYS A 43 14.20 -16.20 13.61
C LYS A 43 13.75 -17.24 12.59
N ASN A 44 14.16 -17.07 11.32
CA ASN A 44 13.95 -18.12 10.32
C ASN A 44 14.77 -19.38 10.65
N ALA A 45 14.19 -20.56 10.36
CA ALA A 45 14.98 -21.75 10.11
C ALA A 45 15.74 -21.55 8.77
N ARG A 46 17.07 -21.69 8.80
CA ARG A 46 17.92 -21.19 7.72
C ARG A 46 17.88 -22.08 6.48
N ILE A 47 17.62 -21.47 5.31
CA ILE A 47 17.66 -22.09 3.97
C ILE A 47 18.50 -21.26 2.98
N ASP A 48 18.41 -19.92 3.08
CA ASP A 48 19.07 -18.91 2.21
C ASP A 48 18.40 -18.75 0.82
N GLY A 49 17.26 -18.06 0.78
CA GLY A 49 16.52 -17.79 -0.46
C GLY A 49 15.50 -18.88 -0.79
N GLY A 50 15.36 -19.22 -2.08
CA GLY A 50 14.47 -20.26 -2.60
C GLY A 50 13.21 -19.76 -3.34
N GLY A 51 12.95 -18.45 -3.30
CA GLY A 51 11.86 -17.80 -4.06
C GLY A 51 12.37 -16.98 -5.26
N PHE A 52 11.46 -16.35 -5.99
CA PHE A 52 11.78 -15.46 -7.10
C PHE A 52 11.97 -14.01 -6.61
N VAL A 53 13.08 -13.39 -7.00
CA VAL A 53 13.41 -11.98 -6.72
C VAL A 53 13.28 -11.19 -8.03
N PRO A 54 12.09 -10.66 -8.37
CA PRO A 54 11.83 -9.99 -9.64
C PRO A 54 12.50 -8.62 -9.78
N GLY A 55 13.06 -8.02 -8.72
CA GLY A 55 13.74 -6.72 -8.80
C GLY A 55 14.73 -6.45 -7.69
N ILE A 56 15.84 -5.81 -8.05
CA ILE A 56 16.87 -5.29 -7.17
C ILE A 56 17.08 -3.81 -7.50
N VAL A 57 17.07 -2.95 -6.49
CA VAL A 57 17.13 -1.49 -6.65
C VAL A 57 18.28 -0.96 -5.82
N PHE A 58 19.30 -0.41 -6.48
CA PHE A 58 20.37 0.32 -5.83
C PHE A 58 20.00 1.79 -5.71
N ASN A 59 20.27 2.40 -4.55
CA ASN A 59 20.25 3.85 -4.45
C ASN A 59 21.33 4.45 -5.36
N ARG A 60 20.99 5.50 -6.10
CA ARG A 60 21.89 6.10 -7.10
C ARG A 60 22.91 7.10 -6.52
N LYS A 61 22.81 7.43 -5.23
CA LYS A 61 23.68 8.41 -4.55
C LYS A 61 24.34 7.89 -3.26
N GLU A 62 23.81 6.85 -2.64
CA GLU A 62 24.41 6.22 -1.46
C GLU A 62 24.98 4.84 -1.78
N LYS A 63 26.31 4.71 -1.66
CA LYS A 63 27.01 3.44 -1.87
C LYS A 63 26.54 2.39 -0.85
N ASN A 64 26.38 1.15 -1.31
CA ASN A 64 25.94 0.00 -0.51
C ASN A 64 24.51 0.09 0.05
N LEU A 65 23.71 1.08 -0.37
CA LEU A 65 22.27 1.10 -0.12
C LEU A 65 21.54 0.40 -1.27
N ALA A 66 20.98 -0.77 -1.00
CA ALA A 66 20.25 -1.56 -1.96
C ALA A 66 19.03 -2.23 -1.33
N TYR A 67 18.04 -2.50 -2.17
CA TYR A 67 16.79 -3.14 -1.82
C TYR A 67 16.49 -4.27 -2.79
N ALA A 68 15.75 -5.28 -2.32
CA ALA A 68 15.20 -6.34 -3.16
C ALA A 68 13.70 -6.43 -2.94
N ARG A 69 12.93 -6.62 -4.01
CA ARG A 69 11.48 -6.91 -3.94
C ARG A 69 11.22 -8.36 -4.33
N THR A 70 10.22 -8.96 -3.69
CA THR A 70 9.78 -10.34 -3.95
C THR A 70 8.32 -10.36 -4.39
N ASP A 71 7.92 -11.45 -5.04
CA ASP A 71 6.56 -11.59 -5.55
C ASP A 71 5.52 -11.94 -4.46
N ILE A 72 5.94 -12.62 -3.38
CA ILE A 72 5.05 -13.02 -2.27
C ILE A 72 5.62 -12.79 -0.86
N GLY A 73 6.90 -12.42 -0.72
CA GLY A 73 7.65 -12.44 0.55
C GLY A 73 8.11 -11.05 1.03
N GLY A 74 7.45 -9.99 0.61
CA GLY A 74 7.78 -8.62 1.00
C GLY A 74 9.02 -8.05 0.30
N ALA A 75 9.64 -7.07 0.96
CA ALA A 75 10.83 -6.37 0.51
C ALA A 75 11.96 -6.47 1.54
N TYR A 76 13.20 -6.34 1.06
CA TYR A 76 14.40 -6.46 1.88
C TYR A 76 15.35 -5.29 1.64
N ARG A 77 16.12 -4.92 2.66
CA ARG A 77 17.27 -3.99 2.54
C ARG A 77 18.57 -4.75 2.73
N TRP A 78 19.57 -4.44 1.91
CA TRP A 78 20.92 -4.96 2.06
C TRP A 78 21.61 -4.38 3.29
N GLN A 79 22.31 -5.23 4.03
CA GLN A 79 23.16 -4.85 5.16
C GLN A 79 24.61 -5.22 4.84
N GLU A 80 25.39 -4.24 4.39
CA GLU A 80 26.78 -4.45 3.96
C GLU A 80 27.67 -5.08 5.03
N SER A 81 27.54 -4.63 6.29
CA SER A 81 28.41 -5.07 7.37
C SER A 81 28.31 -6.56 7.68
N SER A 82 27.11 -7.14 7.57
CA SER A 82 26.85 -8.57 7.79
C SER A 82 26.72 -9.36 6.50
N ARG A 83 26.64 -8.68 5.34
CA ARG A 83 26.34 -9.28 4.03
C ARG A 83 25.04 -10.07 4.02
N THR A 84 24.01 -9.51 4.64
CA THR A 84 22.68 -10.11 4.78
C THR A 84 21.59 -9.18 4.28
N TRP A 85 20.39 -9.73 4.12
CA TRP A 85 19.18 -8.98 3.80
C TRP A 85 18.29 -8.89 5.04
N THR A 86 17.80 -7.69 5.35
CA THR A 86 16.84 -7.44 6.45
C THR A 86 15.43 -7.33 5.87
N PRO A 87 14.46 -8.16 6.29
CA PRO A 87 13.07 -8.04 5.86
C PRO A 87 12.45 -6.75 6.38
N LEU A 88 11.60 -6.12 5.56
CA LEU A 88 11.05 -4.79 5.84
C LEU A 88 9.52 -4.79 6.05
N LEU A 89 8.85 -5.91 5.77
CA LEU A 89 7.38 -6.00 5.73
C LEU A 89 6.82 -7.13 6.61
N ASP A 90 7.59 -7.62 7.59
CA ASP A 90 7.13 -8.67 8.52
C ASP A 90 5.97 -8.21 9.43
N SER A 91 5.67 -6.91 9.46
CA SER A 91 4.50 -6.36 10.15
C SER A 91 3.19 -6.50 9.37
N VAL A 92 3.24 -6.85 8.08
CA VAL A 92 2.03 -7.14 7.29
C VAL A 92 1.37 -8.39 7.85
N GLY A 93 0.08 -8.29 8.14
CA GLY A 93 -0.68 -9.29 8.87
C GLY A 93 -1.62 -10.09 7.99
N TRP A 94 -2.54 -10.79 8.66
CA TRP A 94 -3.53 -11.64 8.00
C TRP A 94 -4.54 -10.84 7.16
N GLU A 95 -4.99 -9.68 7.67
CA GLU A 95 -6.04 -8.89 7.02
C GLU A 95 -5.55 -8.14 5.78
N ASP A 96 -4.26 -7.88 5.68
CA ASP A 96 -3.60 -7.16 4.60
C ASP A 96 -2.49 -7.98 3.94
N TRP A 97 -2.58 -9.31 4.00
CA TRP A 97 -1.57 -10.23 3.47
C TRP A 97 -1.20 -9.98 2.01
N GLY A 98 -2.13 -9.45 1.20
CA GLY A 98 -1.88 -9.02 -0.18
C GLY A 98 -0.74 -8.02 -0.29
N HIS A 99 -0.40 -7.29 0.78
CA HIS A 99 0.68 -6.32 0.80
C HIS A 99 2.08 -6.94 0.95
N THR A 100 2.20 -8.26 1.07
CA THR A 100 3.48 -8.97 0.94
C THR A 100 3.93 -9.09 -0.52
N GLY A 101 3.03 -8.99 -1.49
CA GLY A 101 3.39 -8.93 -2.91
C GLY A 101 3.90 -7.54 -3.28
N VAL A 102 5.18 -7.42 -3.63
CA VAL A 102 5.81 -6.12 -3.93
C VAL A 102 6.01 -5.96 -5.43
N VAL A 103 5.09 -5.22 -6.08
CA VAL A 103 5.12 -5.02 -7.53
C VAL A 103 6.29 -4.15 -7.97
N SER A 104 6.66 -3.14 -7.16
CA SER A 104 7.75 -2.22 -7.49
C SER A 104 8.29 -1.52 -6.24
N LEU A 105 9.56 -1.12 -6.26
CA LEU A 105 10.24 -0.41 -5.19
C LEU A 105 11.07 0.75 -5.76
N ALA A 106 11.02 1.91 -5.11
CA ALA A 106 11.83 3.07 -5.48
C ALA A 106 12.61 3.60 -4.27
N SER A 107 13.93 3.71 -4.41
CA SER A 107 14.81 4.37 -3.44
C SER A 107 15.09 5.80 -3.92
N ASP A 108 14.81 6.78 -3.08
CA ASP A 108 14.95 8.19 -3.43
C ASP A 108 16.44 8.58 -3.50
N SER A 109 16.86 9.13 -4.66
CA SER A 109 18.25 9.55 -4.87
C SER A 109 18.57 10.92 -4.29
N VAL A 110 17.57 11.76 -4.01
CA VAL A 110 17.77 13.07 -3.38
C VAL A 110 17.85 12.92 -1.86
N ASP A 111 17.03 12.03 -1.29
CA ASP A 111 16.96 11.73 0.14
C ASP A 111 17.01 10.22 0.37
N PRO A 112 18.21 9.61 0.51
CA PRO A 112 18.39 8.15 0.61
C PRO A 112 17.68 7.49 1.81
N ASP A 113 17.20 8.25 2.79
CA ASP A 113 16.40 7.68 3.88
C ASP A 113 14.97 7.33 3.43
N LYS A 114 14.51 7.91 2.31
CA LYS A 114 13.20 7.62 1.74
C LYS A 114 13.21 6.42 0.79
N VAL A 115 12.25 5.54 1.01
CA VAL A 115 11.97 4.40 0.15
C VAL A 115 10.47 4.19 0.03
N TYR A 116 10.04 3.79 -1.15
CA TYR A 116 8.64 3.56 -1.49
C TYR A 116 8.45 2.16 -2.06
N ALA A 117 7.34 1.52 -1.72
CA ALA A 117 6.97 0.20 -2.24
C ALA A 117 5.52 0.21 -2.71
N ALA A 118 5.27 -0.21 -3.94
CA ALA A 118 3.92 -0.48 -4.44
C ALA A 118 3.58 -1.94 -4.13
N VAL A 119 2.49 -2.18 -3.41
CA VAL A 119 2.16 -3.49 -2.82
C VAL A 119 0.74 -3.94 -3.14
N GLY A 120 0.54 -5.25 -3.22
CA GLY A 120 -0.69 -5.94 -3.63
C GLY A 120 -0.33 -7.17 -4.47
N THR A 121 -0.94 -8.33 -4.21
CA THR A 121 -0.41 -9.60 -4.74
C THR A 121 -1.08 -10.00 -6.05
N TYR A 122 -2.42 -9.95 -6.11
CA TYR A 122 -3.19 -10.38 -7.28
C TYR A 122 -4.21 -9.32 -7.69
N THR A 123 -4.51 -9.23 -8.99
CA THR A 123 -5.57 -8.34 -9.49
C THR A 123 -6.92 -9.03 -9.68
N ASN A 124 -6.97 -10.37 -9.59
CA ASN A 124 -8.20 -11.16 -9.63
C ASN A 124 -8.83 -11.31 -8.23
N SER A 125 -9.74 -12.27 -8.06
CA SER A 125 -10.47 -12.48 -6.80
C SER A 125 -9.64 -13.14 -5.69
N TRP A 126 -8.40 -13.57 -5.95
CA TRP A 126 -7.59 -14.28 -4.95
C TRP A 126 -7.05 -13.36 -3.86
N ASP A 127 -6.73 -12.11 -4.20
CA ASP A 127 -6.44 -11.05 -3.22
C ASP A 127 -7.72 -10.23 -3.01
N PRO A 128 -8.34 -10.22 -1.81
CA PRO A 128 -9.55 -9.46 -1.57
C PRO A 128 -9.31 -7.95 -1.50
N GLY A 129 -8.07 -7.53 -1.19
CA GLY A 129 -7.71 -6.14 -0.95
C GLY A 129 -7.33 -5.38 -2.23
N ASN A 130 -7.37 -4.05 -2.13
CA ASN A 130 -6.70 -3.19 -3.10
C ASN A 130 -5.20 -3.09 -2.78
N GLY A 131 -4.44 -2.66 -3.79
CA GLY A 131 -3.04 -2.32 -3.60
C GLY A 131 -2.86 -1.01 -2.83
N ALA A 132 -1.62 -0.75 -2.45
CA ALA A 132 -1.24 0.47 -1.78
C ALA A 132 0.17 0.92 -2.20
N VAL A 133 0.50 2.18 -1.90
CA VAL A 133 1.88 2.65 -1.86
C VAL A 133 2.28 2.82 -0.41
N LEU A 134 3.30 2.07 0.01
CA LEU A 134 3.98 2.24 1.28
C LEU A 134 5.11 3.26 1.10
N ARG A 135 5.25 4.17 2.06
CA ARG A 135 6.34 5.15 2.13
C ARG A 135 7.03 5.07 3.48
N SER A 136 8.35 5.03 3.46
CA SER A 136 9.20 5.08 4.63
C SER A 136 10.14 6.27 4.52
N ALA A 137 10.48 6.87 5.65
CA ALA A 137 11.51 7.91 5.79
C ALA A 137 12.69 7.44 6.65
N ASP A 138 12.80 6.13 6.88
CA ASP A 138 13.80 5.48 7.71
C ASP A 138 14.29 4.16 7.07
N ARG A 139 14.41 4.18 5.73
CA ARG A 139 14.95 3.08 4.91
C ARG A 139 14.19 1.76 5.09
N GLY A 140 12.89 1.84 5.34
CA GLY A 140 11.97 0.71 5.50
C GLY A 140 11.86 0.15 6.91
N ALA A 141 12.33 0.86 7.95
CA ALA A 141 12.15 0.42 9.33
C ALA A 141 10.71 0.65 9.83
N SER A 142 10.05 1.72 9.35
CA SER A 142 8.64 1.99 9.55
C SER A 142 7.98 2.53 8.28
N TRP A 143 6.69 2.29 8.13
CA TRP A 143 5.95 2.61 6.93
C TRP A 143 4.68 3.39 7.23
N ARG A 144 4.33 4.30 6.33
CA ARG A 144 2.99 4.87 6.21
C ARG A 144 2.37 4.38 4.90
N LYS A 145 1.07 4.10 4.94
CA LYS A 145 0.33 3.59 3.79
C LYS A 145 -0.45 4.71 3.08
N ALA A 146 -0.60 4.58 1.76
CA ALA A 146 -1.58 5.30 0.95
C ALA A 146 -2.32 4.26 0.10
N ASP A 147 -3.59 4.01 0.42
CA ASP A 147 -4.40 3.02 -0.29
C ASP A 147 -4.74 3.49 -1.71
N LEU A 148 -4.69 2.58 -2.68
CA LEU A 148 -5.07 2.84 -4.06
C LEU A 148 -6.52 2.37 -4.30
N PRO A 149 -7.26 3.00 -5.24
CA PRO A 149 -8.61 2.57 -5.59
C PRO A 149 -8.62 1.36 -6.57
N PHE A 150 -7.55 0.58 -6.61
CA PHE A 150 -7.39 -0.59 -7.49
C PHE A 150 -6.36 -1.58 -6.92
N LYS A 151 -6.38 -2.81 -7.42
CA LYS A 151 -5.43 -3.87 -7.05
C LYS A 151 -4.09 -3.73 -7.74
N LEU A 152 -3.04 -4.30 -7.14
CA LEU A 152 -1.72 -4.45 -7.75
C LEU A 152 -1.36 -5.94 -7.87
N GLY A 153 -0.40 -6.24 -8.75
CA GLY A 153 -0.10 -7.61 -9.19
C GLY A 153 1.32 -8.08 -8.87
N GLY A 154 1.71 -8.06 -7.60
CA GLY A 154 3.03 -8.50 -7.11
C GLY A 154 3.38 -9.93 -7.51
N ASN A 155 2.39 -10.83 -7.60
CA ASN A 155 2.55 -12.20 -8.08
C ASN A 155 1.77 -12.52 -9.37
N MET A 156 1.39 -11.49 -10.13
CA MET A 156 0.74 -11.64 -11.44
C MET A 156 1.79 -11.83 -12.55
N PRO A 157 1.39 -12.29 -13.75
CA PRO A 157 2.24 -12.26 -14.94
C PRO A 157 2.73 -10.84 -15.27
N GLY A 158 3.97 -10.74 -15.75
CA GLY A 158 4.61 -9.46 -16.05
C GLY A 158 5.32 -8.77 -14.87
N ARG A 159 5.30 -9.36 -13.66
CA ARG A 159 5.95 -8.83 -12.45
C ARG A 159 7.47 -8.63 -12.52
N GLY A 160 8.13 -9.24 -13.50
CA GLY A 160 9.55 -9.02 -13.78
C GLY A 160 9.85 -7.71 -14.52
N MET A 161 8.85 -7.09 -15.16
CA MET A 161 9.02 -5.76 -15.77
C MET A 161 8.94 -4.68 -14.69
N GLY A 162 9.82 -3.67 -14.78
CA GLY A 162 9.90 -2.62 -13.79
C GLY A 162 11.17 -1.78 -13.91
N GLU A 163 11.35 -0.80 -13.03
CA GLU A 163 10.46 -0.45 -11.91
C GLU A 163 9.25 0.41 -12.35
N ARG A 164 8.04 0.03 -11.93
CA ARG A 164 6.77 0.73 -12.21
C ARG A 164 6.60 1.99 -11.38
N LEU A 165 7.19 2.03 -10.20
CA LEU A 165 7.22 3.14 -9.28
C LEU A 165 8.54 3.88 -9.43
N ALA A 166 8.49 5.20 -9.65
CA ALA A 166 9.69 6.03 -9.79
C ALA A 166 9.54 7.36 -9.05
N VAL A 167 10.63 7.80 -8.42
CA VAL A 167 10.77 9.11 -7.77
C VAL A 167 11.51 10.05 -8.71
N ASP A 168 11.03 11.29 -8.86
CA ASP A 168 11.72 12.30 -9.66
C ASP A 168 13.08 12.64 -9.00
N PRO A 169 14.22 12.44 -9.71
CA PRO A 169 15.56 12.60 -9.13
C PRO A 169 15.96 14.05 -8.87
N ASN A 170 15.16 15.03 -9.31
CA ASN A 170 15.38 16.45 -9.05
C ASN A 170 14.36 17.03 -8.06
N ARG A 171 13.22 16.36 -7.86
CA ARG A 171 12.14 16.81 -6.96
C ARG A 171 11.42 15.61 -6.32
N SER A 172 11.93 15.12 -5.19
CA SER A 172 11.41 13.95 -4.44
C SER A 172 9.93 13.96 -4.10
N SER A 173 9.28 15.13 -4.09
CA SER A 173 7.84 15.19 -3.86
C SER A 173 7.03 14.61 -5.01
N VAL A 174 7.62 14.45 -6.20
CA VAL A 174 6.96 13.93 -7.41
C VAL A 174 7.32 12.46 -7.59
N LEU A 175 6.29 11.62 -7.65
CA LEU A 175 6.40 10.20 -7.94
C LEU A 175 5.41 9.79 -9.02
N TYR A 176 5.78 8.80 -9.81
CA TYR A 176 4.88 8.16 -10.77
C TYR A 176 4.76 6.66 -10.49
N LEU A 177 3.58 6.11 -10.77
CA LEU A 177 3.28 4.68 -10.67
C LEU A 177 2.56 4.23 -11.95
N GLY A 178 3.17 3.28 -12.66
CA GLY A 178 2.50 2.54 -13.72
C GLY A 178 1.57 1.47 -13.16
N ALA A 179 0.28 1.55 -13.47
CA ALA A 179 -0.73 0.63 -12.93
C ALA A 179 -1.18 -0.43 -13.96
N PRO A 180 -1.56 -1.64 -13.48
CA PRO A 180 -2.13 -2.70 -14.32
C PRO A 180 -3.63 -2.46 -14.61
N SER A 181 -4.29 -3.44 -15.23
CA SER A 181 -5.76 -3.53 -15.34
C SER A 181 -6.42 -2.31 -15.99
N GLY A 182 -5.73 -1.67 -16.93
CA GLY A 182 -6.20 -0.45 -17.61
C GLY A 182 -6.29 0.79 -16.71
N LYS A 183 -5.68 0.79 -15.52
CA LYS A 183 -5.70 1.93 -14.59
C LYS A 183 -4.71 3.05 -14.97
N GLY A 184 -3.84 2.81 -15.95
CA GLY A 184 -3.00 3.82 -16.57
C GLY A 184 -1.87 4.34 -15.67
N LEU A 185 -1.49 5.60 -15.88
CA LEU A 185 -0.39 6.24 -15.16
C LEU A 185 -0.94 7.01 -13.96
N TRP A 186 -0.32 6.84 -12.80
CA TRP A 186 -0.67 7.53 -11.57
C TRP A 186 0.48 8.41 -11.10
N ARG A 187 0.16 9.49 -10.40
CA ARG A 187 1.13 10.47 -9.91
C ARG A 187 0.80 10.94 -8.49
N SER A 188 1.85 11.13 -7.71
CA SER A 188 1.84 11.90 -6.48
C SER A 188 2.72 13.15 -6.65
N THR A 189 2.33 14.25 -6.01
CA THR A 189 3.11 15.49 -5.93
C THR A 189 3.42 15.91 -4.49
N ASP A 190 3.12 15.05 -3.53
CA ASP A 190 3.25 15.26 -2.08
C ASP A 190 4.03 14.13 -1.40
N SER A 191 5.04 13.60 -2.10
CA SER A 191 5.93 12.53 -1.59
C SER A 191 5.18 11.23 -1.27
N GLY A 192 4.20 10.86 -2.10
CA GLY A 192 3.48 9.59 -2.02
C GLY A 192 2.37 9.57 -0.96
N VAL A 193 1.93 10.73 -0.45
CA VAL A 193 0.83 10.82 0.52
C VAL A 193 -0.51 10.65 -0.18
N THR A 194 -0.71 11.32 -1.31
CA THR A 194 -1.90 11.19 -2.16
C THR A 194 -1.52 10.84 -3.59
N TRP A 195 -2.44 10.15 -4.27
CA TRP A 195 -2.25 9.65 -5.63
C TRP A 195 -3.46 9.96 -6.48
N SER A 196 -3.21 10.37 -7.72
CA SER A 196 -4.24 10.65 -8.72
C SER A 196 -3.83 10.13 -10.09
N GLN A 197 -4.81 9.77 -10.91
CA GLN A 197 -4.56 9.33 -12.27
C GLN A 197 -4.10 10.52 -13.14
N VAL A 198 -3.11 10.28 -13.99
CA VAL A 198 -2.61 11.21 -15.01
C VAL A 198 -3.53 11.09 -16.22
N ALA A 199 -4.65 11.83 -16.18
CA ALA A 199 -5.77 11.70 -17.12
C ALA A 199 -5.39 11.94 -18.60
N ASN A 200 -4.32 12.68 -18.85
CA ASN A 200 -3.79 13.00 -20.19
C ASN A 200 -2.79 11.95 -20.71
N PHE A 201 -2.51 10.86 -19.98
CA PHE A 201 -1.67 9.78 -20.50
C PHE A 201 -2.48 8.94 -21.51
N PRO A 202 -2.04 8.81 -22.77
CA PRO A 202 -2.92 8.40 -23.87
C PRO A 202 -3.15 6.90 -24.01
N ASN A 203 -2.40 6.05 -23.29
CA ASN A 203 -2.45 4.60 -23.46
C ASN A 203 -2.31 3.87 -22.13
N VAL A 204 -3.25 2.99 -21.80
CA VAL A 204 -3.25 2.24 -20.53
C VAL A 204 -2.71 0.82 -20.68
N GLY A 205 -2.12 0.47 -21.83
CA GLY A 205 -1.69 -0.87 -22.19
C GLY A 205 -2.85 -1.73 -22.71
N ASN A 206 -2.52 -2.76 -23.47
CA ASN A 206 -3.49 -3.72 -24.03
C ASN A 206 -2.98 -5.17 -24.01
N TYR A 207 -1.72 -5.40 -23.65
CA TYR A 207 -1.15 -6.73 -23.65
C TYR A 207 -1.63 -7.55 -22.45
N VAL A 208 -2.05 -8.77 -22.77
CA VAL A 208 -2.53 -9.81 -21.86
C VAL A 208 -1.77 -11.09 -22.18
N GLN A 209 -1.38 -11.87 -21.17
CA GLN A 209 -0.58 -13.09 -21.37
C GLN A 209 -1.39 -14.21 -22.03
N ASP A 210 -2.58 -14.48 -21.48
CA ASP A 210 -3.52 -15.47 -22.00
C ASP A 210 -4.95 -14.90 -21.89
N PRO A 211 -5.49 -14.31 -22.98
CA PRO A 211 -6.85 -13.78 -22.99
C PRO A 211 -7.95 -14.83 -22.80
N SER A 212 -7.63 -16.12 -22.92
CA SER A 212 -8.60 -17.20 -22.75
C SER A 212 -8.76 -17.66 -21.29
N ASP A 213 -7.87 -17.22 -20.39
CA ASP A 213 -7.94 -17.56 -18.97
C ASP A 213 -9.14 -16.90 -18.28
N THR A 214 -10.07 -17.72 -17.78
CA THR A 214 -11.26 -17.26 -17.06
C THR A 214 -11.04 -17.03 -15.57
N SER A 215 -9.88 -17.42 -15.01
CA SER A 215 -9.56 -17.20 -13.59
C SER A 215 -9.13 -15.75 -13.29
N GLY A 216 -8.79 -14.98 -14.33
CA GLY A 216 -8.27 -13.64 -14.21
C GLY A 216 -6.77 -13.57 -13.88
N TYR A 217 -6.07 -14.71 -13.79
CA TYR A 217 -4.64 -14.74 -13.43
C TYR A 217 -3.74 -14.32 -14.60
N ALA A 218 -3.98 -14.83 -15.80
CA ALA A 218 -3.22 -14.55 -17.01
C ALA A 218 -3.95 -13.66 -18.02
N SER A 219 -5.23 -13.36 -17.77
CA SER A 219 -6.08 -12.56 -18.65
C SER A 219 -6.17 -11.07 -18.30
N ASP A 220 -5.43 -10.59 -17.29
CA ASP A 220 -5.39 -9.16 -16.95
C ASP A 220 -4.43 -8.36 -17.85
N ASN A 221 -4.80 -7.10 -18.11
CA ASN A 221 -3.96 -6.15 -18.83
C ASN A 221 -2.75 -5.78 -17.98
N GLN A 222 -1.54 -6.05 -18.48
CA GLN A 222 -0.30 -5.79 -17.74
C GLN A 222 -0.01 -4.29 -17.54
N GLY A 223 -0.63 -3.42 -18.34
CA GLY A 223 -0.71 -1.98 -18.13
C GLY A 223 0.59 -1.23 -18.38
N ILE A 224 0.87 -0.24 -17.53
CA ILE A 224 2.10 0.54 -17.58
C ILE A 224 3.18 -0.14 -16.73
N VAL A 225 4.35 -0.36 -17.32
CA VAL A 225 5.34 -1.34 -16.83
C VAL A 225 6.64 -0.74 -16.31
N TRP A 226 6.98 0.49 -16.68
CA TRP A 226 8.11 1.22 -16.08
C TRP A 226 7.98 2.73 -16.28
N VAL A 227 8.63 3.49 -15.42
CA VAL A 227 8.82 4.95 -15.57
C VAL A 227 10.29 5.28 -15.38
N THR A 228 10.84 6.15 -16.24
CA THR A 228 12.24 6.57 -16.17
C THR A 228 12.36 8.07 -16.43
N PHE A 229 13.11 8.74 -15.57
CA PHE A 229 13.38 10.17 -15.68
C PHE A 229 14.70 10.43 -16.41
N ASP A 230 14.73 11.44 -17.27
CA ASP A 230 15.98 12.03 -17.75
C ASP A 230 16.40 13.17 -16.80
N GLU A 231 17.18 12.82 -15.79
CA GLU A 231 17.60 13.71 -14.71
C GLU A 231 18.31 14.99 -15.19
N SER A 232 18.90 14.98 -16.39
CA SER A 232 19.60 16.14 -16.96
C SER A 232 18.66 17.29 -17.32
N THR A 233 17.35 17.01 -17.40
CA THR A 233 16.32 17.97 -17.83
C THR A 233 15.62 18.67 -16.66
N GLY A 234 16.04 18.37 -15.43
CA GLY A 234 15.64 19.08 -14.22
C GLY A 234 16.83 19.73 -13.53
N THR A 235 16.55 20.37 -12.39
CA THR A 235 17.55 20.93 -11.47
C THR A 235 17.02 20.75 -10.05
N ALA A 236 17.88 20.65 -9.04
CA ALA A 236 17.46 20.45 -7.65
C ALA A 236 16.29 21.37 -7.23
N GLY A 237 15.20 20.76 -6.75
CA GLY A 237 13.98 21.44 -6.33
C GLY A 237 12.96 21.68 -7.46
N ASN A 238 13.36 21.59 -8.72
CA ASN A 238 12.50 21.74 -9.90
C ASN A 238 12.22 20.38 -10.53
N ALA A 239 10.99 20.19 -11.02
CA ALA A 239 10.58 18.92 -11.64
C ALA A 239 11.42 18.60 -12.88
N THR A 240 11.74 17.33 -13.05
CA THR A 240 12.37 16.80 -14.26
C THR A 240 11.41 16.93 -15.44
N LYS A 241 11.85 17.54 -16.54
CA LYS A 241 10.98 17.83 -17.69
C LYS A 241 10.74 16.60 -18.56
N THR A 242 11.80 15.83 -18.83
CA THR A 242 11.72 14.67 -19.73
C THR A 242 11.50 13.39 -18.94
N ILE A 243 10.39 12.72 -19.24
CA ILE A 243 9.96 11.48 -18.57
C ILE A 243 9.60 10.47 -19.65
N TYR A 244 10.15 9.26 -19.56
CA TYR A 244 9.83 8.12 -20.40
C TYR A 244 8.95 7.12 -19.63
N VAL A 245 7.96 6.54 -20.31
CA VAL A 245 7.02 5.59 -19.74
C VAL A 245 6.88 4.40 -20.67
N GLY A 246 7.09 3.20 -20.12
CA GLY A 246 6.89 1.93 -20.81
C GLY A 246 5.48 1.40 -20.64
N VAL A 247 4.89 0.95 -21.73
CA VAL A 247 3.53 0.42 -21.79
C VAL A 247 3.57 -0.99 -22.34
N ALA A 248 2.81 -1.91 -21.73
CA ALA A 248 2.59 -3.24 -22.27
C ALA A 248 1.60 -3.15 -23.46
N ASP A 249 2.11 -2.66 -24.58
CA ASP A 249 1.46 -2.57 -25.88
C ASP A 249 2.52 -2.80 -26.96
N LYS A 250 2.31 -3.84 -27.78
CA LYS A 250 3.28 -4.26 -28.79
C LYS A 250 3.50 -3.23 -29.89
N ASP A 251 2.49 -2.40 -30.18
CA ASP A 251 2.56 -1.40 -31.23
C ASP A 251 3.00 -0.03 -30.67
N ASN A 252 2.80 0.20 -29.36
CA ASN A 252 3.00 1.48 -28.70
C ASN A 252 3.74 1.37 -27.35
N ALA A 253 4.94 0.78 -27.35
CA ALA A 253 5.64 0.42 -26.12
C ALA A 253 6.20 1.59 -25.28
N VAL A 254 6.55 2.74 -25.88
CA VAL A 254 7.23 3.85 -25.20
C VAL A 254 6.57 5.20 -25.46
N TYR A 255 6.27 5.91 -24.38
CA TYR A 255 5.78 7.29 -24.40
C TYR A 255 6.79 8.21 -23.73
N ARG A 256 6.78 9.48 -24.13
CA ARG A 256 7.63 10.53 -23.58
C ARG A 256 6.83 11.80 -23.33
N SER A 257 7.09 12.43 -22.20
CA SER A 257 6.81 13.85 -21.94
C SER A 257 8.12 14.63 -22.00
N THR A 258 8.07 15.89 -22.44
CA THR A 258 9.18 16.86 -22.37
C THR A 258 8.80 18.13 -21.59
N ASP A 259 7.68 18.09 -20.89
CA ASP A 259 7.05 19.20 -20.17
C ASP A 259 6.58 18.78 -18.76
N ALA A 260 7.36 17.91 -18.12
CA ALA A 260 7.13 17.41 -16.76
C ALA A 260 5.79 16.66 -16.57
N GLY A 261 5.33 15.99 -17.62
CA GLY A 261 4.11 15.17 -17.65
C GLY A 261 2.83 15.95 -17.97
N ALA A 262 2.94 17.19 -18.46
CA ALA A 262 1.79 17.98 -18.88
C ALA A 262 1.22 17.52 -20.24
N THR A 263 2.05 16.96 -21.12
CA THR A 263 1.65 16.27 -22.34
C THR A 263 2.52 15.04 -22.59
N TRP A 264 1.97 14.09 -23.33
CA TRP A 264 2.61 12.80 -23.62
C TRP A 264 2.47 12.46 -25.09
N SER A 265 3.53 11.92 -25.67
CA SER A 265 3.55 11.48 -27.06
C SER A 265 4.27 10.14 -27.18
N ARG A 266 3.82 9.29 -28.12
CA ARG A 266 4.54 8.05 -28.47
C ARG A 266 5.91 8.42 -29.02
N VAL A 267 6.95 7.68 -28.64
CA VAL A 267 8.29 7.88 -29.20
C VAL A 267 8.32 7.37 -30.65
N ALA A 268 8.73 8.23 -31.58
CA ALA A 268 8.86 7.86 -32.99
C ALA A 268 10.02 6.89 -33.19
N GLY A 269 9.85 5.88 -34.05
CA GLY A 269 10.90 4.89 -34.36
C GLY A 269 11.29 3.97 -33.20
N GLN A 270 10.48 3.89 -32.14
CA GLN A 270 10.65 2.89 -31.09
C GLN A 270 10.61 1.45 -31.66
N PRO A 271 11.23 0.47 -30.97
CA PRO A 271 11.25 -0.92 -31.38
C PRO A 271 9.86 -1.51 -31.67
#